data_AF-A0A101XK31-F1
#
_entry.id   AF-A0A101XK31-F1
#
_cell.length_a   1.000
_cell.length_b   1.000
_cell.length_c   1.000
_cell.angle_alpha   90.00
_cell.angle_beta   90.00
_cell.angle_gamma   90.00
#
_symmetry.space_group_name_H-M   'P 1'
#
loop_
_entity.id
_entity.type
_entity.pdbx_description
1 polymer ?
#
loop_
_entity_poly.entity_id
_entity_poly.type
_entity_poly.pdbx_seq_one_letter_code
_entity_poly.pdbx_strand_id
1 'polypeptide(L)'
;MPPMDKWLRVITKFQTKLITPPHKSEEVRQYLKVRFWESLMKSEGIAIYNVDDSTFIKPPQPINASEHAQGQVKLPDVKGKAIEVYRLAKTQDQVNVISTIEGMINERSKVNAVVIADRDRGKLAAVGLCRSPNRA
;
A
#
# COMPACT_ATOMS: atom_id res chain seq x y z
N MET A 1 -7.75 19.96 -10.72
CA MET A 1 -6.72 20.50 -9.81
C MET A 1 -6.35 21.89 -10.31
N PRO A 2 -6.13 22.90 -9.46
CA PRO A 2 -5.68 24.20 -9.96
C PRO A 2 -4.33 24.07 -10.69
N PRO A 3 -4.01 24.99 -11.61
CA PRO A 3 -2.69 25.04 -12.25
C PRO A 3 -1.57 25.03 -11.21
N MET A 4 -0.42 24.45 -11.56
CA MET A 4 0.72 24.24 -10.64
C MET A 4 1.07 25.52 -9.88
N ASP A 5 1.22 26.64 -10.59
CA ASP A 5 1.58 27.94 -10.00
C ASP A 5 0.58 28.43 -8.96
N LYS A 6 -0.71 28.21 -9.23
CA LYS A 6 -1.78 28.57 -8.31
C LYS A 6 -1.78 27.65 -7.10
N TRP A 7 -1.64 26.34 -7.32
CA TRP A 7 -1.64 25.35 -6.23
C TRP A 7 -0.50 25.56 -5.23
N LEU A 8 0.69 25.93 -5.73
CA LEU A 8 1.85 26.22 -4.91
C LEU A 8 1.64 27.44 -4.00
N ARG A 9 0.75 28.38 -4.34
CA ARG A 9 0.49 29.60 -3.55
C ARG A 9 -0.66 29.45 -2.55
N VAL A 10 -1.54 28.47 -2.70
CA VAL A 10 -2.74 28.34 -1.84
C VAL A 10 -2.39 27.77 -0.46
N ILE A 11 -2.53 28.54 0.61
CA ILE A 11 -2.46 27.97 1.97
C ILE A 11 -3.72 27.17 2.27
N THR A 12 -3.54 25.92 2.71
CA THR A 12 -4.66 25.04 3.07
C THR A 12 -5.20 25.36 4.46
N LYS A 13 -6.49 25.10 4.71
CA LYS A 13 -7.09 25.24 6.05
C LYS A 13 -6.34 24.44 7.12
N PHE A 14 -5.77 23.30 6.74
CA PHE A 14 -4.95 22.48 7.64
C PHE A 14 -3.65 23.20 8.02
N GLN A 15 -2.92 23.74 7.03
CA GLN A 15 -1.72 24.54 7.28
C GLN A 15 -2.05 25.76 8.15
N THR A 16 -3.16 26.46 7.88
CA THR A 16 -3.59 27.62 8.68
C THR A 16 -3.78 27.27 10.15
N LYS A 17 -4.34 26.09 10.46
CA LYS A 17 -4.54 25.63 11.85
C LYS A 17 -3.23 25.29 12.57
N LEU A 18 -2.16 24.98 11.83
CA LEU A 18 -0.87 24.62 12.40
C LEU A 18 0.04 25.84 12.63
N ILE A 19 -0.32 27.01 12.12
CA ILE A 19 0.44 28.24 12.32
C ILE A 19 0.25 28.71 13.77
N THR A 20 1.35 28.89 14.48
CA THR A 20 1.37 29.45 15.83
C THR A 20 1.98 30.85 15.82
N PRO A 21 1.46 31.81 16.61
CA PRO A 21 2.08 33.13 16.75
C PRO A 21 3.56 33.00 17.16
N PRO A 22 4.48 33.84 16.63
CA PRO A 22 4.25 35.00 15.77
C PRO A 22 4.24 34.71 14.24
N HIS A 23 4.31 33.44 13.84
CA HIS A 23 4.43 33.06 12.43
C HIS A 23 3.17 33.40 11.63
N LYS A 24 3.35 33.76 10.36
CA LYS A 24 2.26 34.09 9.44
C LYS A 24 2.07 33.04 8.35
N SER A 25 0.93 33.09 7.67
CA SER A 25 0.61 32.21 6.54
C SER A 25 1.63 32.27 5.40
N GLU A 26 2.22 33.43 5.18
CA GLU A 26 3.19 33.65 4.09
C GLU A 26 4.53 32.95 4.35
N GLU A 27 4.84 32.65 5.62
CA GLU A 27 6.07 31.97 6.03
C GLU A 27 5.97 30.44 5.87
N VAL A 28 4.76 29.92 5.61
CA VAL A 28 4.53 28.48 5.46
C VAL A 28 5.15 27.99 4.15
N ARG A 29 6.29 27.32 4.28
CA ARG A 29 6.99 26.70 3.14
C ARG A 29 6.17 25.56 2.55
N GLN A 30 6.09 25.51 1.23
CA GLN A 30 5.22 24.59 0.48
C GLN A 30 5.98 23.35 -0.02
N TYR A 31 6.99 22.88 0.71
CA TYR A 31 7.89 21.81 0.26
C TYR A 31 7.18 20.52 -0.14
N LEU A 32 6.12 20.14 0.59
CA LEU A 32 5.34 18.94 0.26
C LEU A 32 4.73 19.05 -1.15
N LYS A 33 4.20 20.23 -1.50
CA LYS A 33 3.58 20.47 -2.81
C LYS A 33 4.62 20.46 -3.93
N VAL A 34 5.76 21.09 -3.70
CA VAL A 34 6.88 21.07 -4.65
C VAL A 34 7.32 19.62 -4.90
N ARG A 35 7.60 18.87 -3.84
CA ARG A 35 8.00 17.46 -3.95
C ARG A 35 6.93 16.57 -4.58
N PHE A 36 5.66 16.85 -4.32
CA PHE A 36 4.55 16.12 -4.94
C PHE A 36 4.55 16.31 -6.46
N TRP A 37 4.66 17.55 -6.94
CA TRP A 37 4.76 17.83 -8.38
C TRP A 37 6.02 17.24 -8.99
N GLU A 38 7.17 17.39 -8.34
CA GLU A 38 8.41 16.77 -8.81
C GLU A 38 8.30 15.25 -8.92
N SER A 39 7.64 14.60 -7.95
CA SER A 39 7.37 13.16 -8.00
C SER A 39 6.47 12.81 -9.19
N LEU A 40 5.35 13.52 -9.38
CA LEU A 40 4.45 13.26 -10.51
C LEU A 40 5.14 13.44 -11.87
N MET A 41 5.97 14.48 -12.00
CA MET A 41 6.71 14.75 -13.23
C MET A 41 7.79 13.70 -13.50
N LYS A 42 8.43 13.14 -12.46
CA LYS A 42 9.47 12.10 -12.59
C LYS A 42 8.94 10.68 -12.73
N SER A 43 7.80 10.35 -12.11
CA SER A 43 7.27 8.98 -12.09
C SER A 43 6.83 8.50 -13.46
N GLU A 44 7.31 7.35 -13.90
CA GLU A 44 6.79 6.67 -15.09
C GLU A 44 5.33 6.24 -14.88
N GLY A 45 4.57 6.15 -15.98
CA GLY A 45 3.17 5.72 -15.95
C GLY A 45 2.14 6.76 -15.48
N ILE A 46 2.55 8.02 -15.29
CA ILE A 46 1.66 9.13 -14.96
C ILE A 46 1.47 10.03 -16.18
N ALA A 47 0.23 10.34 -16.52
CA ALA A 47 -0.13 11.36 -17.50
C ALA A 47 -0.78 12.56 -16.80
N ILE A 48 -0.46 13.77 -17.26
CA ILE A 48 -1.00 15.02 -16.73
C ILE A 48 -1.58 15.81 -17.88
N TYR A 49 -2.90 16.02 -17.82
CA TYR A 49 -3.67 16.70 -18.84
C TYR A 49 -4.27 18.00 -18.28
N ASN A 50 -4.09 19.09 -19.02
CA ASN A 50 -4.73 20.36 -18.76
C ASN A 50 -6.04 20.43 -19.55
N VAL A 51 -7.15 20.39 -18.83
CA VAL A 51 -8.51 20.41 -19.40
C VAL A 51 -8.85 21.79 -19.97
N ASP A 52 -8.36 22.87 -19.36
CA ASP A 52 -8.68 24.23 -19.76
C ASP A 52 -8.03 24.57 -21.11
N ASP A 53 -6.74 24.21 -21.27
CA ASP A 53 -5.98 24.47 -22.50
C ASP A 53 -6.02 23.29 -23.49
N SER A 54 -6.71 22.20 -23.14
CA SER A 54 -6.77 20.95 -23.92
C SER A 54 -5.39 20.36 -24.30
N THR A 55 -4.38 20.55 -23.46
CA THR A 55 -2.98 20.14 -23.72
C THR A 55 -2.44 19.15 -22.69
N PHE A 56 -1.49 18.30 -23.09
CA PHE A 56 -0.75 17.47 -22.16
C PHE A 56 0.43 18.23 -21.55
N ILE A 57 0.41 18.38 -20.22
CA ILE A 57 1.58 18.83 -19.44
C ILE A 57 2.60 17.69 -19.36
N LYS A 58 2.11 16.46 -19.23
CA LYS A 58 2.91 15.24 -19.30
C LYS A 58 2.14 14.17 -20.09
N PRO A 59 2.57 13.83 -21.32
CA PRO A 59 1.87 12.84 -22.13
C PRO A 59 2.02 11.43 -21.52
N PRO A 60 1.05 10.53 -21.73
CA PRO A 60 1.18 9.14 -21.34
C PRO A 60 2.36 8.50 -22.08
N GLN A 61 3.25 7.83 -21.34
CA GLN A 61 4.34 7.06 -21.93
C GLN A 61 3.99 5.56 -21.86
N PRO A 62 4.33 4.78 -22.89
CA PRO A 62 4.19 3.34 -22.83
C PRO A 62 5.07 2.79 -21.71
N ILE A 63 4.45 2.14 -20.73
CA ILE A 63 5.16 1.47 -19.65
C ILE A 63 5.48 0.06 -20.16
N ASN A 64 6.75 -0.34 -20.08
CA ASN A 64 7.13 -1.74 -20.22
C ASN A 64 6.64 -2.48 -18.96
N ALA A 65 5.35 -2.84 -18.94
CA ALA A 65 4.83 -3.73 -17.93
C ALA A 65 5.46 -5.10 -18.19
N SER A 66 6.50 -5.45 -17.42
CA SER A 66 6.88 -6.85 -17.33
C SER A 66 5.65 -7.57 -16.77
N GLU A 67 5.12 -8.53 -17.52
CA GLU A 67 4.16 -9.46 -16.94
C GLU A 67 4.88 -10.12 -15.76
N HIS A 68 4.58 -9.67 -14.54
CA HIS A 68 4.95 -10.41 -13.35
C HIS A 68 4.20 -11.73 -13.46
N ALA A 69 4.88 -12.75 -13.99
CA ALA A 69 4.38 -14.10 -14.02
C ALA A 69 3.93 -14.42 -12.60
N GLN A 70 2.62 -14.53 -12.39
CA GLN A 70 2.08 -14.99 -11.13
C GLN A 70 2.58 -16.43 -10.96
N GLY A 71 3.67 -16.58 -10.21
CA GLY A 71 4.15 -17.90 -9.82
C GLY A 71 3.00 -18.63 -9.15
N GLN A 72 2.79 -19.90 -9.53
CA GLN A 72 1.80 -20.73 -8.86
C GLN A 72 2.13 -20.79 -7.37
N VAL A 73 1.12 -20.51 -6.53
CA VAL A 73 1.26 -20.60 -5.07
C VAL A 73 1.57 -22.05 -4.71
N LYS A 74 2.70 -22.28 -4.06
CA LYS A 74 3.13 -23.59 -3.58
C LYS A 74 2.41 -23.88 -2.27
N LEU A 75 1.49 -24.84 -2.31
CA LEU A 75 0.77 -25.31 -1.13
C LEU A 75 1.61 -26.35 -0.38
N PRO A 76 1.58 -26.36 0.96
CA PRO A 76 2.21 -27.40 1.76
C PRO A 76 1.48 -28.76 1.61
N ASP A 77 2.20 -29.86 1.82
CA ASP A 77 1.65 -31.23 1.78
C ASP A 77 0.89 -31.55 3.07
N VAL A 78 -0.25 -30.89 3.25
CA VAL A 78 -1.18 -31.09 4.37
C VAL A 78 -2.48 -31.71 3.86
N LYS A 79 -3.07 -32.61 4.65
CA LYS A 79 -4.29 -33.34 4.31
C LYS A 79 -5.47 -32.88 5.16
N GLY A 80 -6.68 -33.16 4.72
CA GLY A 80 -7.91 -32.83 5.45
C GLY A 80 -8.27 -31.35 5.39
N LYS A 81 -9.03 -30.84 6.37
CA LYS A 81 -9.56 -29.47 6.38
C LYS A 81 -8.47 -28.38 6.42
N ALA A 82 -7.26 -28.72 6.90
CA ALA A 82 -6.14 -27.80 6.91
C ALA A 82 -5.79 -27.29 5.51
N ILE A 83 -5.83 -28.15 4.47
CA ILE A 83 -5.51 -27.75 3.09
C ILE A 83 -6.50 -26.72 2.54
N GLU A 84 -7.75 -26.72 3.03
CA GLU A 84 -8.78 -25.78 2.58
C GLU A 84 -8.43 -24.35 2.98
N VAL A 85 -7.83 -24.15 4.16
CA VAL A 85 -7.36 -22.85 4.63
C VAL A 85 -6.21 -22.33 3.75
N TYR A 86 -5.28 -23.20 3.37
CA TYR A 86 -4.16 -22.83 2.49
C TYR A 86 -4.62 -22.52 1.06
N ARG A 87 -5.64 -23.21 0.54
CA ARG A 87 -6.21 -22.93 -0.79
C ARG A 87 -6.91 -21.57 -0.90
N LEU A 88 -7.32 -20.98 0.22
CA LEU A 88 -7.89 -19.64 0.26
C LEU A 88 -6.83 -18.53 0.17
N ALA A 89 -5.55 -18.87 0.36
CA ALA A 89 -4.45 -17.92 0.26
C ALA A 89 -4.22 -17.50 -1.20
N LYS A 90 -4.17 -16.19 -1.45
CA LYS A 90 -3.92 -15.63 -2.79
C LYS A 90 -2.44 -15.49 -3.12
N THR A 91 -1.57 -15.45 -2.11
CA THR A 91 -0.13 -15.24 -2.28
C THR A 91 0.67 -16.24 -1.47
N GLN A 92 1.91 -16.49 -1.89
CA GLN A 92 2.83 -17.35 -1.15
C GLN A 92 3.10 -16.82 0.27
N ASP A 93 3.17 -15.50 0.43
CA ASP A 93 3.37 -14.89 1.75
C ASP A 93 2.25 -15.25 2.73
N GLN A 94 1.00 -15.31 2.25
CA GLN A 94 -0.13 -15.73 3.08
C GLN A 94 0.00 -17.20 3.50
N VAL A 95 0.39 -18.09 2.57
CA VAL A 95 0.66 -19.51 2.87
C VAL A 95 1.76 -19.65 3.93
N ASN A 96 2.85 -18.91 3.78
CA ASN A 96 3.98 -18.96 4.71
C ASN A 96 3.58 -18.48 6.11
N VAL A 97 2.77 -17.42 6.20
CA VAL A 97 2.26 -16.90 7.49
C VAL A 97 1.38 -17.94 8.18
N ILE A 98 0.46 -18.58 7.44
CA ILE A 98 -0.43 -19.61 8.00
C ILE A 98 0.40 -20.79 8.54
N SER A 99 1.36 -21.29 7.75
CA SER A 99 2.22 -22.41 8.16
C SER A 99 3.10 -22.09 9.38
N THR A 100 3.62 -20.87 9.46
CA THR A 100 4.42 -20.42 10.61
C THR A 100 3.58 -20.38 11.88
N ILE A 101 2.35 -19.84 11.79
CA ILE A 101 1.45 -19.75 12.94
C ILE A 101 0.96 -21.14 13.36
N GLU A 102 0.65 -22.03 12.42
CA GLU A 102 0.26 -23.41 12.71
C GLU A 102 1.36 -24.17 13.48
N GLY A 103 2.63 -24.00 13.11
CA GLY A 103 3.77 -24.58 13.83
C GLY A 103 3.85 -24.10 15.29
N MET A 104 3.56 -22.83 15.54
CA MET A 104 3.61 -22.22 16.87
C MET A 104 2.45 -22.66 17.79
N ILE A 105 1.29 -23.05 17.24
CA ILE A 105 0.13 -23.51 18.02
C ILE A 105 0.45 -24.81 18.78
N ASN A 106 1.35 -25.63 18.26
CA ASN A 106 1.72 -26.92 18.87
C ASN A 106 2.75 -26.78 20.01
N GLU A 107 3.26 -25.58 20.28
CA GLU A 107 4.20 -25.34 21.37
C GLU A 107 3.49 -25.27 22.74
N ARG A 108 4.03 -25.95 23.76
CA ARG A 108 3.47 -25.95 25.12
C ARG A 108 3.75 -24.65 25.91
N SER A 109 4.56 -23.75 25.36
CA SER A 109 4.94 -22.46 25.93
C SER A 109 4.02 -21.33 25.45
N LYS A 110 4.04 -20.19 26.15
CA LYS A 110 3.37 -18.98 25.65
C LYS A 110 4.17 -18.42 24.48
N VAL A 111 3.61 -18.46 23.27
CA VAL A 111 4.21 -17.92 22.04
C VAL A 111 3.47 -16.66 21.59
N ASN A 112 4.21 -15.61 21.23
CA ASN A 112 3.68 -14.38 20.65
C ASN A 112 4.14 -14.26 19.20
N ALA A 113 3.20 -14.12 18.26
CA ALA A 113 3.49 -13.90 16.85
C ALA A 113 3.22 -12.44 16.45
N VAL A 114 4.19 -11.81 15.79
CA VAL A 114 4.07 -10.43 15.25
C VAL A 114 4.18 -10.48 13.73
N VAL A 115 3.05 -10.26 13.04
CA VAL A 115 3.02 -10.16 11.58
C VAL A 115 3.27 -8.71 11.17
N ILE A 116 4.34 -8.45 10.44
CA ILE A 116 4.67 -7.12 9.88
C ILE A 116 4.42 -7.17 8.38
N ALA A 117 3.69 -6.18 7.86
CA ALA A 117 3.42 -6.05 6.43
C ALA A 117 3.08 -4.59 6.11
N ASP A 118 3.34 -4.18 4.87
CA ASP A 118 2.89 -2.88 4.37
C ASP A 118 1.36 -2.78 4.38
N ARG A 119 0.85 -1.54 4.38
CA ARG A 119 -0.59 -1.29 4.31
C ARG A 119 -1.17 -1.96 3.06
N ASP A 120 -2.32 -2.62 3.23
CA ASP A 120 -3.07 -3.30 2.18
C ASP A 120 -2.39 -4.54 1.54
N ARG A 121 -1.26 -5.03 2.07
CA ARG A 121 -0.64 -6.33 1.69
C ARG A 121 -1.42 -7.58 2.15
N GLY A 122 -2.65 -7.43 2.63
CA GLY A 122 -3.48 -8.56 3.05
C GLY A 122 -3.14 -9.14 4.43
N LYS A 123 -2.50 -8.38 5.32
CA LYS A 123 -2.19 -8.80 6.71
C LYS A 123 -3.42 -9.30 7.47
N LEU A 124 -4.53 -8.55 7.41
CA LEU A 124 -5.78 -8.94 8.08
C LEU A 124 -6.37 -10.22 7.50
N ALA A 125 -6.30 -10.41 6.18
CA ALA A 125 -6.77 -11.62 5.53
C ALA A 125 -5.93 -12.84 5.96
N ALA A 126 -4.60 -12.71 5.98
CA ALA A 126 -3.69 -13.78 6.42
C ALA A 126 -3.96 -14.21 7.88
N VAL A 127 -4.07 -13.24 8.80
CA VAL A 127 -4.37 -13.50 10.21
C VAL A 127 -5.79 -14.06 10.40
N GLY A 128 -6.75 -13.59 9.60
CA GLY A 128 -8.13 -14.10 9.61
C GLY A 128 -8.21 -15.58 9.20
N LEU A 129 -7.46 -15.98 8.16
CA LEU A 129 -7.37 -17.38 7.73
C LEU A 129 -6.82 -18.28 8.85
N CYS A 130 -5.82 -17.80 9.61
CA CYS A 130 -5.27 -18.53 10.76
C CYS A 130 -6.28 -18.74 11.90
N ARG A 131 -7.24 -17.82 12.05
CA ARG A 131 -8.28 -17.91 13.09
C ARG A 131 -9.51 -18.70 12.63
N SER A 132 -9.58 -19.07 11.35
CA SER A 132 -10.68 -19.90 10.85
C SER A 132 -10.72 -21.21 11.64
N PRO A 133 -11.87 -21.60 12.21
CA PRO A 133 -11.94 -22.72 13.12
C PRO A 133 -11.61 -24.01 12.36
N ASN A 134 -10.40 -24.51 12.57
CA ASN A 134 -10.04 -25.89 12.24
C ASN A 134 -10.74 -26.80 13.26
N ARG A 135 -12.07 -26.95 13.14
CA ARG A 135 -12.83 -27.99 13.83
C ARG A 135 -12.73 -29.27 12.99
N ALA A 136 -11.69 -30.06 13.25
CA ALA A 136 -11.66 -31.51 13.34
C ALA A 136 -10.21 -31.98 13.33
#